data_AF-A0A939JCZ1-F1
#
_entry.id   AF-A0A939JCZ1-F1
#
_cell.length_a   1.000
_cell.length_b   1.000
_cell.length_c   1.000
_cell.angle_alpha   90.00
_cell.angle_beta   90.00
_cell.angle_gamma   90.00
#
_symmetry.space_group_name_H-M   'P 1'
#
loop_
_entity.id
_entity.type
_entity.pdbx_description
1 polymer ?
#
loop_
_entity_poly.entity_id
_entity_poly.type
_entity_poly.pdbx_seq_one_letter_code
_entity_poly.pdbx_strand_id
1 'polypeptide(L)'
;MSASSTSQLDATIQALSGGLSGAAPAASGNITSWISTLNGAGSPALSAIASELENLQTAISSGDGSQISQSLQTLGEHTTKAAASATPDASAKLEQLGQTLSSAATSLKG
;
A
#
# COMPACT_ATOMS: atom_id res chain seq x y z
N MET A 1 -19.20 7.53 -0.20
CA MET A 1 -18.19 7.64 -1.28
C MET A 1 -17.14 6.57 -1.02
N SER A 2 -17.28 5.37 -1.59
CA SER A 2 -16.43 4.20 -1.19
C SER A 2 -15.84 3.44 -2.39
N ALA A 3 -16.06 3.91 -3.62
CA ALA A 3 -15.53 3.31 -4.84
C ALA A 3 -14.16 3.87 -5.26
N SER A 4 -13.82 5.08 -4.81
CA SER A 4 -12.58 5.79 -5.19
C SER A 4 -11.33 5.13 -4.58
N SER A 5 -11.43 4.65 -3.34
CA SER A 5 -10.28 4.09 -2.61
C SER A 5 -9.76 2.78 -3.22
N THR A 6 -10.64 1.94 -3.78
CA THR A 6 -10.25 0.70 -4.49
C THR A 6 -9.65 0.98 -5.86
N SER A 7 -10.21 1.94 -6.61
CA SER A 7 -9.67 2.30 -7.93
C SER A 7 -8.28 2.97 -7.84
N GLN A 8 -8.05 3.78 -6.81
CA GLN A 8 -6.72 4.34 -6.53
C GLN A 8 -5.72 3.27 -6.12
N LEU A 9 -6.17 2.21 -5.45
CA LEU A 9 -5.34 1.09 -5.07
C LEU A 9 -4.84 0.32 -6.29
N ASP A 10 -5.76 -0.08 -7.17
CA ASP A 10 -5.43 -0.78 -8.42
C ASP A 10 -4.51 0.06 -9.30
N ALA A 11 -4.74 1.38 -9.36
CA ALA A 11 -3.87 2.32 -10.05
C ALA A 11 -2.46 2.39 -9.44
N THR A 12 -2.34 2.33 -8.11
CA THR A 12 -1.04 2.27 -7.41
C THR A 12 -0.30 0.97 -7.72
N ILE A 13 -1.02 -0.16 -7.70
CA ILE A 13 -0.46 -1.48 -7.99
C ILE A 13 0.01 -1.58 -9.45
N GLN A 14 -0.82 -1.12 -10.39
CA GLN A 14 -0.47 -1.04 -11.82
C GLN A 14 0.75 -0.15 -12.04
N ALA A 15 0.81 0.99 -11.35
CA ALA A 15 1.96 1.89 -11.41
C ALA A 15 3.22 1.19 -10.88
N LEU A 16 3.17 0.56 -9.71
CA LEU A 16 4.31 -0.17 -9.14
C LEU A 16 4.77 -1.35 -10.02
N SER A 17 3.84 -1.99 -10.74
CA SER A 17 4.10 -3.16 -11.60
C SER A 17 4.59 -2.78 -13.01
N GLY A 18 4.22 -1.61 -13.52
CA GLY A 18 4.54 -1.12 -14.88
C GLY A 18 5.89 -0.43 -15.03
N GLY A 19 6.67 -0.32 -13.94
CA GLY A 19 7.95 0.38 -13.91
C GLY A 19 7.88 1.66 -13.08
N LEU A 20 8.52 1.62 -11.91
CA LEU A 20 8.51 2.66 -10.87
C LEU A 20 8.77 4.08 -11.37
N SER A 21 9.59 4.26 -12.41
CA SER A 21 10.04 5.59 -12.87
C SER A 21 8.93 6.44 -13.50
N GLY A 22 8.01 5.83 -14.27
CA GLY A 22 6.85 6.54 -14.85
C GLY A 22 5.64 6.59 -13.91
N ALA A 23 5.64 5.69 -12.94
CA ALA A 23 4.56 5.41 -12.01
C ALA A 23 4.60 6.22 -10.72
N ALA A 24 5.80 6.67 -10.31
CA ALA A 24 6.05 7.35 -9.04
C ALA A 24 5.08 8.52 -8.75
N PRO A 25 4.73 9.42 -9.70
CA PRO A 25 3.82 10.53 -9.42
C PRO A 25 2.39 10.05 -9.12
N ALA A 26 1.87 9.12 -9.93
CA ALA A 26 0.53 8.56 -9.74
C ALA A 26 0.46 7.73 -8.45
N ALA A 27 1.49 6.93 -8.19
CA ALA A 27 1.62 6.16 -6.94
C ALA A 27 1.64 7.09 -5.72
N SER A 28 2.39 8.20 -5.77
CA SER A 28 2.49 9.14 -4.64
C SER A 28 1.15 9.80 -4.27
N GLY A 29 0.35 10.22 -5.26
CA GLY A 29 -0.96 10.82 -5.02
C GLY A 29 -1.94 9.82 -4.41
N ASN A 30 -1.92 8.58 -4.89
CA ASN A 30 -2.76 7.52 -4.35
C ASN A 30 -2.34 7.12 -2.92
N ILE A 31 -1.03 6.98 -2.67
CA ILE A 31 -0.47 6.69 -1.34
C ILE A 31 -0.89 7.77 -0.33
N THR A 32 -0.80 9.05 -0.68
CA THR A 32 -1.17 10.18 0.19
C THR A 32 -2.66 10.14 0.58
N SER A 33 -3.54 9.86 -0.39
CA SER A 33 -4.98 9.71 -0.15
C SER A 33 -5.29 8.55 0.81
N TRP A 34 -4.47 7.49 0.73
CA TRP A 34 -4.61 6.30 1.55
C TRP A 34 -4.16 6.54 2.99
N ILE A 35 -3.01 7.18 3.19
CA ILE A 35 -2.51 7.63 4.50
C ILE A 35 -3.60 8.45 5.22
N SER A 36 -4.21 9.40 4.52
CA SER A 36 -5.29 10.23 5.08
C SER A 36 -6.50 9.40 5.53
N THR A 37 -6.89 8.40 4.73
CA THR A 37 -8.02 7.51 5.04
C THR A 37 -7.72 6.64 6.27
N LEU A 38 -6.53 6.05 6.33
CA LEU A 38 -6.11 5.15 7.41
C LEU A 38 -5.95 5.89 8.74
N ASN A 39 -5.35 7.08 8.72
CA ASN A 39 -5.23 7.92 9.91
C ASN A 39 -6.61 8.39 10.42
N GLY A 40 -7.57 8.63 9.53
CA GLY A 40 -8.94 8.99 9.90
C GLY A 40 -9.74 7.87 10.55
N ALA A 41 -9.31 6.61 10.43
CA ALA A 41 -10.03 5.45 10.96
C ALA A 41 -9.77 5.16 12.45
N GLY A 42 -8.79 5.84 13.08
CA GLY A 42 -8.58 5.81 14.54
C GLY A 42 -8.11 4.47 15.13
N SER A 43 -7.54 3.57 14.30
CA SER A 43 -7.03 2.27 14.74
C SER A 43 -5.49 2.26 14.76
N PRO A 44 -4.84 1.77 15.84
CA PRO A 44 -3.38 1.65 15.92
C PRO A 44 -2.79 0.79 14.80
N ALA A 45 -3.48 -0.29 14.41
CA ALA A 45 -3.05 -1.15 13.31
C ALA A 45 -3.07 -0.41 11.97
N LEU A 46 -4.07 0.46 11.75
CA LEU A 46 -4.18 1.26 10.53
C LEU A 46 -3.17 2.41 10.51
N SER A 47 -2.85 2.97 11.68
CA SER A 47 -1.78 3.97 11.81
C SER A 47 -0.41 3.39 11.47
N ALA A 48 -0.11 2.15 11.88
CA ALA A 48 1.13 1.47 11.50
C ALA A 48 1.23 1.22 9.98
N ILE A 49 0.10 0.94 9.32
CA ILE A 49 0.05 0.85 7.84
C ILE A 49 0.31 2.23 7.22
N ALA A 50 -0.30 3.30 7.77
CA ALA A 50 -0.10 4.66 7.29
C ALA A 50 1.37 5.09 7.36
N SER A 51 2.07 4.80 8.46
CA SER A 51 3.50 5.11 8.58
C SER A 51 4.37 4.35 7.58
N GLU A 52 4.07 3.09 7.31
CA GLU A 52 4.83 2.33 6.31
C GLU A 52 4.57 2.82 4.87
N LEU A 53 3.39 3.37 4.60
CA LEU A 53 3.10 4.02 3.32
C LEU A 53 3.94 5.30 3.11
N GLU A 54 4.22 6.05 4.18
CA GLU A 54 5.14 7.20 4.13
C GLU A 54 6.58 6.74 3.82
N ASN A 55 7.00 5.61 4.40
CA ASN A 55 8.29 4.99 4.08
C ASN A 55 8.36 4.58 2.60
N LEU A 56 7.32 3.91 2.09
CA LEU A 56 7.21 3.54 0.69
C LEU A 56 7.28 4.76 -0.22
N GLN A 57 6.56 5.84 0.10
CA GLN A 57 6.60 7.08 -0.68
C GLN A 57 8.01 7.68 -0.75
N THR A 58 8.72 7.66 0.37
CA THR A 58 10.12 8.11 0.45
C THR A 58 11.02 7.23 -0.43
N ALA A 59 10.86 5.91 -0.36
CA ALA A 59 11.64 4.96 -1.15
C ALA A 59 11.37 5.09 -2.67
N ILE A 60 10.12 5.33 -3.05
CA ILE A 60 9.75 5.63 -4.44
C ILE A 60 10.44 6.92 -4.91
N SER A 61 10.44 7.96 -4.06
CA SER A 61 11.08 9.24 -4.39
C SER A 61 12.60 9.16 -4.47
N SER A 62 13.23 8.27 -3.71
CA SER A 62 14.68 8.03 -3.79
C SER A 62 15.06 7.11 -4.96
N GLY A 63 14.10 6.38 -5.53
CA GLY A 63 14.34 5.37 -6.55
C GLY A 63 15.03 4.11 -6.01
N ASP A 64 15.03 3.89 -4.69
CA ASP A 64 15.68 2.74 -4.08
C ASP A 64 14.78 1.49 -4.18
N GLY A 65 15.00 0.69 -5.21
CA GLY A 65 14.25 -0.55 -5.45
C GLY A 65 14.28 -1.55 -4.28
N SER A 66 15.36 -1.57 -3.48
CA SER A 66 15.48 -2.48 -2.33
C SER A 66 14.59 -2.01 -1.18
N GLN A 67 14.62 -0.71 -0.87
CA GLN A 67 13.73 -0.12 0.14
C GLN A 67 12.26 -0.22 -0.30
N ILE A 68 11.96 -0.02 -1.58
CA ILE A 68 10.60 -0.18 -2.12
C ILE A 68 10.11 -1.62 -1.91
N SER A 69 10.91 -2.63 -2.29
CA SER A 69 10.55 -4.05 -2.09
C SER A 69 10.32 -4.36 -0.60
N GLN A 70 11.19 -3.87 0.28
CA GLN A 70 11.07 -4.08 1.72
C GLN A 70 9.79 -3.44 2.29
N SER A 71 9.52 -2.17 1.94
CA SER A 71 8.30 -1.49 2.39
C SER A 71 7.03 -2.15 1.87
N LEU A 72 7.01 -2.63 0.63
CA LEU A 72 5.88 -3.37 0.08
C LEU A 72 5.65 -4.69 0.83
N GLN A 73 6.72 -5.40 1.22
CA GLN A 73 6.61 -6.61 2.01
C GLN A 73 6.02 -6.32 3.40
N THR A 74 6.54 -5.30 4.10
CA THR A 74 6.04 -4.89 5.42
C THR A 74 4.57 -4.44 5.35
N LEU A 75 4.18 -3.67 4.33
CA LEU A 75 2.79 -3.30 4.10
C LEU A 75 1.89 -4.51 3.89
N GLY A 76 2.36 -5.50 3.12
CA GLY A 76 1.64 -6.75 2.88
C GLY A 76 1.30 -7.48 4.18
N GLU A 77 2.29 -7.61 5.07
CA GLU A 77 2.14 -8.25 6.37
C GLU A 77 1.23 -7.45 7.32
N HIS A 78 1.44 -6.14 7.43
CA HIS A 78 0.64 -5.26 8.31
C HIS A 78 -0.82 -5.21 7.87
N THR A 79 -1.07 -5.13 6.56
CA THR A 79 -2.43 -5.07 6.01
C THR A 79 -3.18 -6.39 6.24
N THR A 80 -2.50 -7.53 6.03
CA THR A 80 -3.09 -8.85 6.31
C THR A 80 -3.41 -9.02 7.79
N LYS A 81 -2.53 -8.55 8.69
CA LYS A 81 -2.80 -8.54 10.14
C LYS A 81 -3.98 -7.62 10.52
N ALA A 82 -4.07 -6.44 9.92
CA ALA A 82 -5.18 -5.52 10.17
C ALA A 82 -6.53 -6.08 9.70
N ALA A 83 -6.53 -6.87 8.62
CA ALA A 83 -7.72 -7.56 8.13
C ALA A 83 -8.36 -8.45 9.19
N ALA A 84 -7.55 -9.19 9.95
CA ALA A 84 -8.03 -10.10 10.99
C ALA A 84 -8.82 -9.41 12.13
N SER A 85 -8.68 -8.10 12.29
CA SER A 85 -9.39 -7.30 13.30
C SER A 85 -10.46 -6.38 12.72
N ALA A 86 -10.68 -6.43 11.40
CA ALA A 86 -11.60 -5.57 10.70
C ALA A 86 -13.01 -6.20 10.59
N THR A 87 -14.01 -5.40 10.21
CA THR A 87 -15.32 -5.94 9.84
C THR A 87 -15.19 -6.89 8.63
N PRO A 88 -16.08 -7.86 8.42
CA PRO A 88 -15.95 -8.84 7.33
C PRO A 88 -15.74 -8.21 5.94
N ASP A 89 -16.49 -7.14 5.63
CA ASP A 89 -16.34 -6.37 4.39
C ASP A 89 -14.97 -5.68 4.24
N ALA A 90 -14.41 -5.18 5.34
CA ALA A 90 -13.10 -4.54 5.35
C ALA A 90 -11.97 -5.58 5.36
N SER A 91 -12.15 -6.71 6.03
CA SER A 91 -11.20 -7.82 6.11
C SER A 91 -10.85 -8.32 4.72
N ALA A 92 -11.85 -8.72 3.91
CA ALA A 92 -11.61 -9.27 2.58
C ALA A 92 -10.81 -8.31 1.67
N LYS A 93 -11.08 -7.00 1.78
CA LYS A 93 -10.36 -5.96 1.03
C LYS A 93 -8.93 -5.78 1.51
N LEU A 94 -8.72 -5.81 2.82
CA LEU A 94 -7.39 -5.71 3.43
C LEU A 94 -6.54 -6.96 3.13
N GLU A 95 -7.13 -8.15 3.11
CA GLU A 95 -6.42 -9.38 2.70
C GLU A 95 -5.99 -9.34 1.24
N GLN A 96 -6.90 -8.98 0.33
CA GLN A 96 -6.58 -8.86 -1.11
C GLN A 96 -5.44 -7.87 -1.34
N LEU A 97 -5.48 -6.74 -0.63
CA LEU A 97 -4.40 -5.77 -0.67
C LEU A 97 -3.09 -6.33 -0.11
N GLY A 98 -3.13 -6.95 1.07
CA GLY A 98 -1.93 -7.49 1.71
C GLY A 98 -1.20 -8.51 0.81
N GLN A 99 -1.97 -9.35 0.13
CA GLN A 99 -1.47 -10.30 -0.87
C GLN A 99 -0.84 -9.57 -2.07
N THR A 100 -1.53 -8.57 -2.61
CA THR A 100 -1.06 -7.84 -3.79
C THR A 100 0.25 -7.10 -3.52
N LEU A 101 0.39 -6.46 -2.36
CA LEU A 101 1.61 -5.79 -1.92
C LEU A 101 2.77 -6.78 -1.77
N SER A 102 2.50 -7.95 -1.16
CA SER A 102 3.49 -9.02 -1.01
C SER A 102 3.95 -9.57 -2.38
N SER A 103 3.03 -9.70 -3.33
CA SER A 103 3.35 -10.09 -4.71
C SER A 103 4.21 -9.04 -5.40
N ALA A 104 3.85 -7.75 -5.32
CA ALA A 104 4.63 -6.66 -5.90
C ALA A 104 6.06 -6.61 -5.32
N ALA A 105 6.19 -6.76 -3.99
CA ALA A 105 7.48 -6.84 -3.31
C ALA A 105 8.37 -7.96 -3.87
N THR A 106 7.76 -9.12 -4.12
CA THR A 106 8.44 -10.31 -4.67
C THR A 106 8.87 -10.09 -6.11
N SER A 107 8.01 -9.49 -6.94
CA SER A 107 8.32 -9.18 -8.35
C SER A 107 9.45 -8.17 -8.50
N LEU A 108 9.60 -7.23 -7.56
CA LEU A 108 10.70 -6.26 -7.55
C LEU A 108 12.06 -6.85 -7.16
N LYS A 109 12.06 -8.02 -6.52
CA LYS A 109 13.27 -8.71 -6.06
C LYS A 109 13.83 -9.69 -7.12
N GLY A 110 13.05 -9.96 -8.16
CA GLY A 110 13.35 -10.93 -9.23
C GLY A 110 13.97 -10.31 -10.47
#